data_AF-A0A167V6F2-F1
#
_entry.id   AF-A0A167V6F2-F1
#
_cell.length_a   1.000
_cell.length_b   1.000
_cell.length_c   1.000
_cell.angle_alpha   90.00
_cell.angle_beta   90.00
_cell.angle_gamma   90.00
#
_symmetry.space_group_name_H-M   'P 1'
#
loop_
_entity.id
_entity.type
_entity.pdbx_description
1 polymer ?
#
loop_
_entity_poly.entity_id
_entity_poly.type
_entity_poly.pdbx_seq_one_letter_code
_entity_poly.pdbx_strand_id
1 'polypeptide(L)'
;MDIGAISQRRITNIIDALSAQHRLIPARLSTLGANGTWPASEVDYTTGCAAQRANWPAQTHWHRISIMTAAWHGGLTNATSFVGSDALRSAISSAIGYWFSNDFTDAACLDSGGLPSCPCGTPGFWNTNWFSNIILIPEYVGQTCLMLNSTLLPSEVYGCNRMILRAYGTFDRYINGVGYLTGANTLDVAKVGLDQGLRAMNLSLITDAYARVHAEVVIHQTVSSDGIRPDGSFGQHGGIIYNGNYGKDYLNDDLDLETEAGGTQFTAKIVSREALATLLNGDLWMIYRNVITHALHWDFSVLGRFISFPVADQQATGSINFNVSELQQLADQWQSDALLDVVESLQTNTSDANSGSIVGNRMFYANDYMVQRGSGYVTTVKMYSTRTKNTECTNSENPLGFHLSDGTVYTYLQGNEYEDIAAAWDWNLIPGTTTDYAATPLNCNHAGWKGVQEFVGGVSDGEVGIAAMRYTNPYTGSLSWQKAWFFLENDVHLVMIAGLQSATNAPVYSVLDQKRHAGDVYVDGSKVYGSSNFTSANLLWHGGVGYALHPSPLGTPGLSVETGAKFGNWKTIGISAQPNITVDLFAAYLTHSSPEPVAYSVFPAT
;
A
#
# COMPACT_ATOMS: atom_id res chain seq x y z
N MET A 1 -32.71 7.17 -18.06
CA MET A 1 -32.87 7.58 -16.64
C MET A 1 -31.64 7.13 -15.85
N ASP A 2 -31.19 5.89 -15.99
CA ASP A 2 -30.05 5.34 -15.24
C ASP A 2 -28.68 5.95 -15.59
N ILE A 3 -28.32 6.04 -16.88
CA ILE A 3 -27.01 6.59 -17.32
C ILE A 3 -26.79 8.03 -16.81
N GLY A 4 -27.85 8.85 -16.82
CA GLY A 4 -27.78 10.22 -16.33
C GLY A 4 -27.55 10.28 -14.81
N ALA A 5 -28.16 9.38 -14.05
CA ALA A 5 -27.96 9.29 -12.60
C ALA A 5 -26.51 8.88 -12.25
N ILE A 6 -25.99 7.85 -12.92
CA ILE A 6 -24.60 7.39 -12.75
C ILE A 6 -23.64 8.50 -13.14
N SER A 7 -23.85 9.14 -14.30
CA SER A 7 -23.01 10.25 -14.75
C SER A 7 -22.98 11.40 -13.76
N GLN A 8 -24.11 11.75 -13.15
CA GLN A 8 -24.17 12.82 -12.16
C GLN A 8 -23.40 12.47 -10.88
N ARG A 9 -23.57 11.24 -10.37
CA ARG A 9 -22.85 10.76 -9.17
C ARG A 9 -21.35 10.63 -9.42
N ARG A 10 -20.95 10.09 -10.58
CA ARG A 10 -19.55 9.98 -11.00
C ARG A 10 -18.87 11.36 -11.01
N ILE A 11 -19.52 12.36 -11.61
CA ILE A 11 -19.00 13.73 -11.62
C ILE A 11 -18.90 14.31 -10.21
N THR A 12 -19.89 14.06 -9.34
CA THR A 12 -19.83 14.48 -7.93
C THR A 12 -18.65 13.84 -7.20
N ASN A 13 -18.47 12.52 -7.29
CA ASN A 13 -17.35 11.81 -6.65
C ASN A 13 -15.98 12.34 -7.12
N ILE A 14 -15.81 12.53 -8.44
CA ILE A 14 -14.60 13.13 -9.02
C ILE A 14 -14.32 14.51 -8.40
N ILE A 15 -15.35 15.36 -8.28
CA ILE A 15 -15.18 16.72 -7.75
C ILE A 15 -14.87 16.71 -6.24
N ASP A 16 -15.51 15.83 -5.48
CA ASP A 16 -15.31 15.71 -4.04
C ASP A 16 -13.88 15.24 -3.72
N ALA A 17 -13.33 14.31 -4.51
CA ALA A 17 -11.93 13.87 -4.42
C ALA A 17 -10.92 14.99 -4.71
N LEU A 18 -11.31 16.05 -5.44
CA LEU A 18 -10.48 17.22 -5.75
C LEU A 18 -10.71 18.41 -4.79
N SER A 19 -11.62 18.25 -3.82
CA SER A 19 -11.99 19.32 -2.89
C SER A 19 -10.79 19.81 -2.06
N ALA A 20 -10.85 21.05 -1.56
CA ALA A 20 -9.77 21.80 -0.89
C ALA A 20 -8.69 22.47 -1.78
N GLN A 21 -8.64 22.25 -3.10
CA GLN A 21 -7.60 22.84 -3.95
C GLN A 21 -7.96 24.18 -4.67
N HIS A 22 -9.15 24.76 -4.41
CA HIS A 22 -9.62 25.99 -5.10
C HIS A 22 -8.63 27.17 -5.02
N ARG A 23 -7.90 27.31 -3.91
CA ARG A 23 -6.96 28.44 -3.66
C ARG A 23 -5.79 28.47 -4.64
N LEU A 24 -5.49 27.35 -5.30
CA LEU A 24 -4.36 27.22 -6.21
C LEU A 24 -4.70 27.67 -7.64
N ILE A 25 -5.98 27.83 -7.99
CA ILE A 25 -6.43 28.12 -9.36
C ILE A 25 -5.88 29.46 -9.88
N PRO A 26 -5.98 30.60 -9.14
CA PRO A 26 -5.44 31.88 -9.63
C PRO A 26 -3.95 31.83 -9.94
N ALA A 27 -3.15 31.19 -9.07
CA ALA A 27 -1.73 31.03 -9.28
C ALA A 27 -1.44 30.19 -10.53
N ARG A 28 -2.10 29.03 -10.68
CA ARG A 28 -1.97 28.16 -11.86
C ARG A 28 -2.36 28.85 -13.16
N LEU A 29 -3.40 29.70 -13.16
CA LEU A 29 -3.78 30.51 -14.31
C LEU A 29 -2.72 31.55 -14.66
N SER A 30 -2.15 32.21 -13.66
CA SER A 30 -1.15 33.26 -13.87
C SER A 30 0.16 32.77 -14.49
N THR A 31 0.51 31.50 -14.29
CA THR A 31 1.75 30.90 -14.81
C THR A 31 1.54 30.00 -16.03
N LEU A 32 0.30 29.80 -16.48
CA LEU A 32 0.02 29.04 -17.71
C LEU A 32 0.52 29.81 -18.94
N GLY A 33 1.48 29.22 -19.65
CA GLY A 33 2.01 29.78 -20.90
C GLY A 33 1.00 29.73 -22.04
N ALA A 34 1.19 30.60 -23.04
CA ALA A 34 0.32 30.67 -24.22
C ALA A 34 0.29 29.36 -25.06
N ASN A 35 1.30 28.50 -24.88
CA ASN A 35 1.42 27.18 -25.50
C ASN A 35 0.71 26.06 -24.71
N GLY A 36 0.04 26.37 -23.60
CA GLY A 36 -0.67 25.39 -22.77
C GLY A 36 0.22 24.68 -21.73
N THR A 37 1.45 25.14 -21.50
CA THR A 37 2.36 24.53 -20.51
C THR A 37 2.56 25.39 -19.28
N TRP A 38 2.83 24.74 -18.14
CA TRP A 38 3.39 25.43 -16.98
C TRP A 38 4.93 25.44 -17.03
N PRO A 39 5.62 26.34 -16.30
CA PRO A 39 7.07 26.38 -16.25
C PRO A 39 7.68 25.06 -15.73
N ALA A 40 8.91 24.74 -16.15
CA ALA A 40 9.63 23.55 -15.70
C ALA A 40 9.91 23.53 -14.18
N SER A 41 9.88 24.70 -13.52
CA SER A 41 9.94 24.82 -12.06
C SER A 41 8.67 24.34 -11.36
N GLU A 42 7.59 24.13 -12.10
CA GLU A 42 6.27 23.75 -11.59
C GLU A 42 5.81 22.39 -12.10
N VAL A 43 6.15 22.03 -13.33
CA VAL A 43 5.84 20.74 -13.95
C VAL A 43 7.05 20.23 -14.70
N ASP A 44 7.58 19.08 -14.27
CA ASP A 44 8.63 18.37 -15.00
C ASP A 44 8.00 17.50 -16.10
N TYR A 45 8.16 17.95 -17.34
CA TYR A 45 7.64 17.30 -18.55
C TYR A 45 8.61 16.23 -19.12
N THR A 46 9.63 15.81 -18.37
CA THR A 46 10.55 14.76 -18.82
C THR A 46 9.76 13.49 -19.17
N THR A 47 9.99 12.96 -20.37
CA THR A 47 9.28 11.83 -20.98
C THR A 47 10.25 10.74 -21.42
N GLY A 48 9.73 9.58 -21.80
CA GLY A 48 10.50 8.45 -22.28
C GLY A 48 11.39 7.81 -21.21
N CYS A 49 12.57 7.33 -21.61
CA CYS A 49 13.49 6.63 -20.70
C CYS A 49 14.10 7.49 -19.60
N ALA A 50 14.14 8.81 -19.79
CA ALA A 50 14.65 9.73 -18.77
C ALA A 50 13.61 10.09 -17.71
N ALA A 51 12.33 9.79 -17.97
CA ALA A 51 11.25 10.10 -17.04
C ALA A 51 11.33 9.24 -15.78
N GLN A 52 10.97 9.83 -14.65
CA GLN A 52 10.72 9.08 -13.43
C GLN A 52 9.56 8.09 -13.67
N ARG A 53 9.79 6.81 -13.31
CA ARG A 53 8.87 5.71 -13.63
C ARG A 53 7.60 5.68 -12.78
N ALA A 54 7.74 5.83 -11.47
CA ALA A 54 6.62 5.95 -10.53
C ALA A 54 6.36 7.43 -10.21
N ASN A 55 5.12 7.78 -9.86
CA ASN A 55 4.70 9.16 -9.57
C ASN A 55 5.19 10.15 -10.64
N TRP A 56 4.93 9.84 -11.92
CA TRP A 56 5.51 10.54 -13.06
C TRP A 56 5.22 12.05 -12.96
N PRO A 57 6.23 12.92 -12.73
CA PRO A 57 6.01 14.32 -12.42
C PRO A 57 5.15 15.09 -13.44
N ALA A 58 5.20 14.68 -14.71
CA ALA A 58 4.38 15.25 -15.79
C ALA A 58 2.87 15.13 -15.53
N GLN A 59 2.42 14.18 -14.70
CA GLN A 59 1.02 14.03 -14.29
C GLN A 59 0.46 15.32 -13.66
N THR A 60 1.33 16.16 -13.06
CA THR A 60 0.96 17.45 -12.47
C THR A 60 0.22 18.33 -13.48
N HIS A 61 0.53 18.21 -14.78
CA HIS A 61 -0.20 18.90 -15.85
C HIS A 61 -1.69 18.53 -15.85
N TRP A 62 -2.00 17.23 -15.87
CA TRP A 62 -3.36 16.72 -15.88
C TRP A 62 -4.09 16.89 -14.55
N HIS A 63 -3.37 16.77 -13.43
CA HIS A 63 -3.92 17.08 -12.10
C HIS A 63 -4.39 18.54 -12.01
N ARG A 64 -3.61 19.49 -12.52
CA ARG A 64 -4.00 20.91 -12.60
C ARG A 64 -5.21 21.13 -13.50
N ILE A 65 -5.23 20.49 -14.68
CA ILE A 65 -6.38 20.54 -15.61
C ILE A 65 -7.66 20.03 -14.93
N SER A 66 -7.58 18.91 -14.20
CA SER A 66 -8.74 18.30 -13.56
C SER A 66 -9.37 19.22 -12.51
N ILE A 67 -8.54 19.88 -11.69
CA ILE A 67 -9.01 20.86 -10.68
C ILE A 67 -9.60 22.10 -11.33
N MET A 68 -8.96 22.62 -12.38
CA MET A 68 -9.49 23.75 -13.14
C MET A 68 -10.83 23.39 -13.79
N THR A 69 -10.96 22.16 -14.28
CA THR A 69 -12.19 21.64 -14.89
C THR A 69 -13.30 21.46 -13.86
N ALA A 70 -13.01 20.93 -12.67
CA ALA A 70 -13.97 20.83 -11.57
C ALA A 70 -14.48 22.21 -11.13
N ALA A 71 -13.61 23.21 -11.06
CA ALA A 71 -14.00 24.59 -10.76
C ALA A 71 -14.84 25.24 -11.87
N TRP A 72 -14.51 24.96 -13.13
CA TRP A 72 -15.26 25.47 -14.28
C TRP A 72 -16.64 24.80 -14.42
N HIS A 73 -16.72 23.49 -14.21
CA HIS A 73 -17.97 22.72 -14.21
C HIS A 73 -18.90 23.16 -13.08
N GLY A 74 -18.33 23.35 -11.88
CA GLY A 74 -19.06 23.69 -10.66
C GLY A 74 -19.24 22.48 -9.74
N GLY A 75 -19.22 22.74 -8.43
CA GLY A 75 -19.23 21.74 -7.36
C GLY A 75 -18.00 21.86 -6.44
N LEU A 76 -16.89 22.40 -6.94
CA LEU A 76 -15.69 22.62 -6.13
C LEU A 76 -15.94 23.72 -5.08
N THR A 77 -15.80 23.36 -3.80
CA THR A 77 -16.01 24.26 -2.66
C THR A 77 -15.21 25.56 -2.78
N ASN A 78 -15.87 26.71 -2.59
CA ASN A 78 -15.30 28.06 -2.68
C ASN A 78 -14.73 28.44 -4.07
N ALA A 79 -15.23 27.83 -5.16
CA ALA A 79 -14.81 28.12 -6.53
C ALA A 79 -15.93 28.65 -7.45
N THR A 80 -17.05 29.13 -6.89
CA THR A 80 -18.25 29.52 -7.66
C THR A 80 -18.00 30.62 -8.70
N SER A 81 -17.01 31.48 -8.48
CA SER A 81 -16.60 32.53 -9.43
C SER A 81 -16.02 31.99 -10.75
N PHE A 82 -15.62 30.72 -10.78
CA PHE A 82 -15.02 30.07 -11.95
C PHE A 82 -16.03 29.32 -12.81
N VAL A 83 -17.25 29.09 -12.29
CA VAL A 83 -18.27 28.30 -12.96
C VAL A 83 -18.65 28.93 -14.29
N GLY A 84 -18.52 28.17 -15.38
CA GLY A 84 -18.81 28.64 -16.74
C GLY A 84 -17.88 29.74 -17.27
N SER A 85 -16.76 30.05 -16.61
CA SER A 85 -15.84 31.10 -17.04
C SER A 85 -15.18 30.79 -18.39
N ASP A 86 -15.39 31.64 -19.40
CA ASP A 86 -14.77 31.52 -20.73
C ASP A 86 -13.24 31.58 -20.68
N ALA A 87 -12.69 32.42 -19.79
CA ALA A 87 -11.25 32.55 -19.60
C ALA A 87 -10.65 31.25 -19.05
N LEU A 88 -11.30 30.66 -18.04
CA LEU A 88 -10.87 29.38 -17.47
C LEU A 88 -11.03 28.25 -18.49
N ARG A 89 -12.15 28.21 -19.23
CA ARG A 89 -12.37 27.21 -20.29
C ARG A 89 -11.31 27.26 -21.38
N SER A 90 -10.92 28.48 -21.79
CA SER A 90 -9.87 28.71 -22.79
C SER A 90 -8.51 28.23 -22.30
N ALA A 91 -8.19 28.49 -21.02
CA ALA A 91 -6.97 27.99 -20.38
C ALA A 91 -6.95 26.46 -20.30
N ILE A 92 -8.06 25.84 -19.90
CA ILE A 92 -8.23 24.38 -19.90
C ILE A 92 -8.02 23.81 -21.32
N SER A 93 -8.64 24.43 -22.34
CA SER A 93 -8.51 23.99 -23.73
C SER A 93 -7.07 24.04 -24.24
N SER A 94 -6.36 25.14 -23.95
CA SER A 94 -4.95 25.31 -24.32
C SER A 94 -4.07 24.23 -23.71
N ALA A 95 -4.25 23.94 -22.41
CA ALA A 95 -3.49 22.91 -21.71
C ALA A 95 -3.80 21.49 -22.23
N ILE A 96 -5.07 21.13 -22.39
CA ILE A 96 -5.49 19.85 -23.00
C ILE A 96 -4.89 19.71 -24.41
N GLY A 97 -4.98 20.77 -25.21
CA GLY A 97 -4.47 20.81 -26.57
C GLY A 97 -2.96 20.56 -26.64
N TYR A 98 -2.19 21.09 -25.69
CA TYR A 98 -0.76 20.84 -25.59
C TYR A 98 -0.46 19.34 -25.40
N TRP A 99 -1.08 18.69 -24.41
CA TRP A 99 -0.83 17.27 -24.19
C TRP A 99 -1.28 16.42 -25.37
N PHE A 100 -2.50 16.64 -25.88
CA PHE A 100 -3.03 15.85 -26.99
C PHE A 100 -2.18 15.97 -28.27
N SER A 101 -1.63 17.15 -28.55
CA SER A 101 -0.75 17.37 -29.71
C SER A 101 0.62 16.70 -29.57
N ASN A 102 1.01 16.35 -28.35
CA ASN A 102 2.30 15.72 -28.02
C ASN A 102 2.14 14.29 -27.47
N ASP A 103 0.94 13.73 -27.43
CA ASP A 103 0.73 12.33 -27.06
C ASP A 103 1.44 11.42 -28.07
N PHE A 104 2.02 10.33 -27.57
CA PHE A 104 2.76 9.40 -28.41
C PHE A 104 1.84 8.73 -29.46
N THR A 105 2.39 8.48 -30.64
CA THR A 105 1.69 7.87 -31.77
C THR A 105 2.09 6.42 -32.02
N ASP A 106 3.25 6.00 -31.53
CA ASP A 106 3.72 4.63 -31.61
C ASP A 106 3.05 3.75 -30.54
N ALA A 107 2.19 2.83 -30.98
CA ALA A 107 1.46 1.95 -30.08
C ALA A 107 2.36 1.06 -29.20
N ALA A 108 3.61 0.80 -29.62
CA ALA A 108 4.56 0.05 -28.80
C ALA A 108 4.96 0.81 -27.54
N CYS A 109 4.92 2.14 -27.55
CA CYS A 109 5.25 2.95 -26.37
C CYS A 109 4.21 2.84 -25.24
N LEU A 110 3.07 2.18 -25.48
CA LEU A 110 2.07 1.96 -24.45
C LEU A 110 2.63 1.10 -23.30
N ASP A 111 3.41 0.06 -23.60
CA ASP A 111 3.93 -0.90 -22.62
C ASP A 111 5.35 -1.44 -22.92
N SER A 112 5.97 -1.01 -24.01
CA SER A 112 7.30 -1.47 -24.44
C SER A 112 8.33 -0.33 -24.49
N GLY A 113 8.09 0.75 -23.75
CA GLY A 113 8.98 1.90 -23.67
C GLY A 113 10.39 1.52 -23.23
N GLY A 114 11.40 1.97 -23.98
CA GLY A 114 12.81 1.65 -23.75
C GLY A 114 13.27 0.34 -24.39
N LEU A 115 12.38 -0.44 -25.00
CA LEU A 115 12.71 -1.63 -25.79
C LEU A 115 12.90 -1.27 -27.28
N PRO A 116 13.44 -2.18 -28.12
CA PRO A 116 13.63 -1.90 -29.54
C PRO A 116 12.37 -1.48 -30.30
N SER A 117 11.17 -1.88 -29.84
CA SER A 117 9.89 -1.49 -30.43
C SER A 117 9.44 -0.07 -30.07
N CYS A 118 9.87 0.48 -28.94
CA CYS A 118 9.72 1.90 -28.59
C CYS A 118 11.03 2.40 -27.96
N PRO A 119 12.04 2.75 -28.77
CA PRO A 119 13.34 3.17 -28.26
C PRO A 119 13.26 4.51 -27.50
N CYS A 120 14.24 4.79 -26.64
CA CYS A 120 14.26 6.00 -25.80
C CYS A 120 14.13 7.34 -26.53
N GLY A 121 14.44 7.38 -27.84
CA GLY A 121 14.29 8.57 -28.67
C GLY A 121 12.92 8.73 -29.33
N THR A 122 11.96 7.83 -29.08
CA THR A 122 10.62 7.94 -29.66
C THR A 122 9.92 9.21 -29.16
N PRO A 123 9.43 10.08 -30.06
CA PRO A 123 8.76 11.31 -29.65
C PRO A 123 7.43 11.06 -28.92
N GLY A 124 7.07 12.01 -28.06
CA GLY A 124 5.76 12.11 -27.42
C GLY A 124 5.76 11.83 -25.91
N PHE A 125 4.60 12.03 -25.30
CA PHE A 125 4.38 11.84 -23.86
C PHE A 125 4.09 10.39 -23.50
N TRP A 126 5.14 9.61 -23.27
CA TRP A 126 5.07 8.23 -22.81
C TRP A 126 6.09 8.00 -21.69
N ASN A 127 5.85 7.00 -20.86
CA ASN A 127 6.75 6.57 -19.80
C ASN A 127 7.17 5.11 -20.01
N THR A 128 8.35 4.73 -19.52
CA THR A 128 8.77 3.31 -19.53
C THR A 128 7.95 2.45 -18.57
N ASN A 129 7.24 3.08 -17.61
CA ASN A 129 6.22 2.42 -16.82
C ASN A 129 4.87 2.45 -17.55
N TRP A 130 4.38 1.27 -17.93
CA TRP A 130 3.09 1.07 -18.61
C TRP A 130 1.93 1.70 -17.85
N PHE A 131 1.96 1.67 -16.51
CA PHE A 131 0.92 2.21 -15.63
C PHE A 131 0.63 3.68 -15.96
N SER A 132 1.68 4.46 -16.22
CA SER A 132 1.53 5.87 -16.58
C SER A 132 0.73 6.07 -17.87
N ASN A 133 0.92 5.17 -18.84
CA ASN A 133 0.37 5.29 -20.18
C ASN A 133 -1.04 4.69 -20.30
N ILE A 134 -1.36 3.71 -19.46
CA ILE A 134 -2.61 2.92 -19.50
C ILE A 134 -3.60 3.35 -18.40
N ILE A 135 -3.12 3.73 -17.21
CA ILE A 135 -3.98 4.03 -16.05
C ILE A 135 -3.87 5.52 -15.68
N LEU A 136 -2.70 5.94 -15.18
CA LEU A 136 -2.50 7.25 -14.54
C LEU A 136 -3.00 8.43 -15.38
N ILE A 137 -2.49 8.58 -16.61
CA ILE A 137 -2.85 9.71 -17.46
C ILE A 137 -4.26 9.52 -18.05
N PRO A 138 -4.62 8.33 -18.58
CA PRO A 138 -5.98 8.09 -19.06
C PRO A 138 -7.09 8.33 -18.03
N GLU A 139 -6.85 8.08 -16.75
CA GLU A 139 -7.82 8.38 -15.68
C GLU A 139 -8.12 9.88 -15.59
N TYR A 140 -7.08 10.72 -15.48
CA TYR A 140 -7.28 12.18 -15.48
C TYR A 140 -7.96 12.68 -16.76
N VAL A 141 -7.60 12.10 -17.92
CA VAL A 141 -8.23 12.42 -19.21
C VAL A 141 -9.72 12.05 -19.18
N GLY A 142 -10.05 10.83 -18.73
CA GLY A 142 -11.42 10.33 -18.60
C GLY A 142 -12.30 11.26 -17.77
N GLN A 143 -11.88 11.52 -16.54
CA GLN A 143 -12.60 12.38 -15.60
C GLN A 143 -12.76 13.81 -16.14
N THR A 144 -11.70 14.40 -16.68
CA THR A 144 -11.74 15.75 -17.30
C THR A 144 -12.72 15.79 -18.47
N CYS A 145 -12.64 14.83 -19.38
CA CYS A 145 -13.49 14.78 -20.56
C CYS A 145 -14.96 14.50 -20.19
N LEU A 146 -15.22 13.73 -19.13
CA LEU A 146 -16.56 13.51 -18.60
C LEU A 146 -17.16 14.80 -18.01
N MET A 147 -16.39 15.59 -17.25
CA MET A 147 -16.86 16.88 -16.73
C MET A 147 -17.11 17.92 -17.82
N LEU A 148 -16.27 17.95 -18.88
CA LEU A 148 -16.47 18.88 -20.00
C LEU A 148 -17.64 18.45 -20.91
N ASN A 149 -17.85 17.14 -21.05
CA ASN A 149 -18.91 16.50 -21.84
C ASN A 149 -19.27 17.25 -23.15
N SER A 150 -20.47 17.83 -23.23
CA SER A 150 -21.00 18.48 -24.42
C SER A 150 -20.30 19.80 -24.81
N THR A 151 -19.40 20.29 -23.97
CA THR A 151 -18.63 21.53 -24.23
C THR A 151 -17.24 21.27 -24.80
N LEU A 152 -16.87 20.01 -25.00
CA LEU A 152 -15.63 19.63 -25.66
C LEU A 152 -15.60 20.12 -27.12
N LEU A 153 -14.46 20.67 -27.54
CA LEU A 153 -14.17 20.97 -28.93
C LEU A 153 -13.99 19.66 -29.72
N PRO A 154 -14.21 19.66 -31.05
CA PRO A 154 -14.01 18.45 -31.86
C PRO A 154 -12.61 17.83 -31.73
N SER A 155 -11.57 18.65 -31.60
CA SER A 155 -10.18 18.20 -31.37
C SER A 155 -10.00 17.56 -29.99
N GLU A 156 -10.67 18.09 -28.96
CA GLU A 156 -10.64 17.53 -27.61
C GLU A 156 -11.39 16.19 -27.57
N VAL A 157 -12.56 16.09 -28.20
CA VAL A 157 -13.29 14.82 -28.34
C VAL A 157 -12.42 13.74 -28.98
N TYR A 158 -11.68 14.08 -30.05
CA TYR A 158 -10.75 13.16 -30.69
C TYR A 158 -9.64 12.70 -29.74
N GLY A 159 -9.03 13.62 -28.99
CA GLY A 159 -7.99 13.30 -28.01
C GLY A 159 -8.49 12.42 -26.86
N CYS A 160 -9.65 12.77 -26.28
CA CYS A 160 -10.33 11.97 -25.26
C CYS A 160 -10.57 10.53 -25.75
N ASN A 161 -11.22 10.38 -26.92
CA ASN A 161 -11.50 9.07 -27.51
C ASN A 161 -10.23 8.25 -27.71
N ARG A 162 -9.19 8.86 -28.29
CA ARG A 162 -7.95 8.17 -28.62
C ARG A 162 -7.25 7.64 -27.37
N MET A 163 -7.07 8.47 -26.34
CA MET A 163 -6.32 8.07 -25.14
C MET A 163 -7.11 7.07 -24.28
N ILE A 164 -8.40 7.33 -24.06
CA ILE A 164 -9.24 6.50 -23.19
C ILE A 164 -9.50 5.14 -23.82
N LEU A 165 -9.86 5.07 -25.12
CA LEU A 165 -10.10 3.79 -25.78
C LEU A 165 -8.80 3.00 -26.02
N ARG A 166 -7.65 3.66 -26.16
CA ARG A 166 -6.34 2.99 -26.19
C ARG A 166 -6.06 2.28 -24.85
N ALA A 167 -6.36 2.94 -23.73
CA ALA A 167 -6.23 2.35 -22.41
C ALA A 167 -7.22 1.20 -22.20
N TYR A 168 -8.51 1.43 -22.46
CA TYR A 168 -9.55 0.42 -22.27
C TYR A 168 -9.34 -0.83 -23.14
N GLY A 169 -8.84 -0.67 -24.37
CA GLY A 169 -8.51 -1.77 -25.27
C GLY A 169 -7.37 -2.69 -24.79
N THR A 170 -6.74 -2.39 -23.65
CA THR A 170 -5.70 -3.25 -23.07
C THR A 170 -6.24 -4.47 -22.32
N PHE A 171 -7.52 -4.48 -21.97
CA PHE A 171 -8.15 -5.64 -21.33
C PHE A 171 -7.96 -6.94 -22.10
N ASP A 172 -8.07 -6.88 -23.42
CA ASP A 172 -8.10 -8.07 -24.28
C ASP A 172 -6.71 -8.37 -24.89
N ARG A 173 -5.63 -7.82 -24.32
CA ARG A 173 -4.26 -8.03 -24.80
C ARG A 173 -3.27 -8.30 -23.66
N TYR A 174 -2.17 -8.97 -24.00
CA TYR A 174 -1.07 -9.19 -23.07
C TYR A 174 -0.21 -7.92 -22.98
N ILE A 175 -0.09 -7.34 -21.79
CA ILE A 175 0.76 -6.17 -21.52
C ILE A 175 2.17 -6.64 -21.21
N ASN A 176 3.14 -6.07 -21.90
CA ASN A 176 4.54 -6.47 -21.74
C ASN A 176 5.04 -6.29 -20.29
N GLY A 177 5.64 -7.34 -19.73
CA GLY A 177 6.14 -7.36 -18.34
C GLY A 177 5.06 -7.49 -17.25
N VAL A 178 3.78 -7.54 -17.63
CA VAL A 178 2.65 -7.60 -16.68
C VAL A 178 1.79 -8.84 -16.92
N GLY A 179 1.36 -9.05 -18.17
CA GLY A 179 0.35 -10.05 -18.52
C GLY A 179 -1.02 -9.42 -18.78
N TYR A 180 -2.08 -10.18 -18.52
CA TYR A 180 -3.44 -9.64 -18.53
C TYR A 180 -3.68 -8.87 -17.23
N LEU A 181 -4.52 -7.83 -17.30
CA LEU A 181 -4.89 -7.04 -16.13
C LEU A 181 -5.65 -7.90 -15.11
N THR A 182 -5.31 -7.72 -13.84
CA THR A 182 -5.92 -8.40 -12.67
C THR A 182 -5.87 -7.46 -11.46
N GLY A 183 -6.69 -7.75 -10.45
CA GLY A 183 -6.74 -7.00 -9.19
C GLY A 183 -7.07 -5.53 -9.41
N ALA A 184 -6.37 -4.63 -8.71
CA ALA A 184 -6.61 -3.19 -8.76
C ALA A 184 -6.58 -2.63 -10.20
N ASN A 185 -5.62 -3.09 -11.00
CA ASN A 185 -5.45 -2.59 -12.37
C ASN A 185 -6.65 -2.89 -13.28
N THR A 186 -7.43 -3.94 -12.98
CA THR A 186 -8.67 -4.23 -13.71
C THR A 186 -9.72 -3.16 -13.43
N LEU A 187 -9.87 -2.76 -12.17
CA LEU A 187 -10.84 -1.74 -11.77
C LEU A 187 -10.43 -0.35 -12.27
N ASP A 188 -9.15 0.00 -12.18
CA ASP A 188 -8.58 1.25 -12.70
C ASP A 188 -8.95 1.46 -14.18
N VAL A 189 -8.66 0.45 -15.03
CA VAL A 189 -8.94 0.53 -16.46
C VAL A 189 -10.44 0.45 -16.76
N ALA A 190 -11.22 -0.25 -15.94
CA ALA A 190 -12.68 -0.27 -16.07
C ALA A 190 -13.28 1.11 -15.81
N LYS A 191 -12.83 1.83 -14.78
CA LYS A 191 -13.25 3.22 -14.49
C LYS A 191 -12.92 4.17 -15.65
N VAL A 192 -11.72 4.05 -16.22
CA VAL A 192 -11.32 4.80 -17.42
C VAL A 192 -12.31 4.57 -18.57
N GLY A 193 -12.71 3.31 -18.80
CA GLY A 193 -13.73 2.96 -19.78
C GLY A 193 -15.12 3.49 -19.47
N LEU A 194 -15.53 3.41 -18.20
CA LEU A 194 -16.82 3.89 -17.72
C LEU A 194 -16.98 5.39 -17.99
N ASP A 195 -15.96 6.20 -17.65
CA ASP A 195 -15.99 7.65 -17.88
C ASP A 195 -16.25 7.98 -19.36
N GLN A 196 -15.62 7.24 -20.27
CA GLN A 196 -15.86 7.36 -21.71
C GLN A 196 -17.24 6.84 -22.13
N GLY A 197 -17.72 5.76 -21.53
CA GLY A 197 -19.05 5.21 -21.74
C GLY A 197 -20.15 6.21 -21.38
N LEU A 198 -20.02 6.84 -20.20
CA LEU A 198 -20.93 7.87 -19.72
C LEU A 198 -20.90 9.11 -20.63
N ARG A 199 -19.70 9.62 -20.96
CA ARG A 199 -19.53 10.78 -21.84
C ARG A 199 -20.11 10.55 -23.24
N ALA A 200 -19.92 9.36 -23.80
CA ALA A 200 -20.42 9.01 -25.13
C ALA A 200 -21.87 8.48 -25.12
N MET A 201 -22.52 8.36 -23.96
CA MET A 201 -23.79 7.65 -23.77
C MET A 201 -23.78 6.24 -24.39
N ASN A 202 -22.63 5.57 -24.33
CA ASN A 202 -22.41 4.25 -24.89
C ASN A 202 -22.75 3.16 -23.87
N LEU A 203 -24.00 2.70 -23.92
CA LEU A 203 -24.52 1.67 -23.02
C LEU A 203 -23.70 0.37 -23.05
N SER A 204 -23.20 -0.04 -24.22
CA SER A 204 -22.41 -1.27 -24.34
C SER A 204 -21.08 -1.16 -23.60
N LEU A 205 -20.41 -0.01 -23.67
CA LEU A 205 -19.15 0.24 -22.96
C LEU A 205 -19.37 0.31 -21.45
N ILE A 206 -20.44 0.98 -21.00
CA ILE A 206 -20.82 1.03 -19.57
C ILE A 206 -21.09 -0.40 -19.05
N THR A 207 -21.85 -1.18 -19.80
CA THR A 207 -22.19 -2.57 -19.43
C THR A 207 -20.95 -3.46 -19.34
N ASP A 208 -20.03 -3.33 -20.31
CA ASP A 208 -18.78 -4.09 -20.32
C ASP A 208 -17.87 -3.70 -19.13
N ALA A 209 -17.75 -2.40 -18.82
CA ALA A 209 -16.93 -1.93 -17.70
C ALA A 209 -17.42 -2.50 -16.36
N TYR A 210 -18.73 -2.37 -16.05
CA TYR A 210 -19.30 -2.97 -14.84
C TYR A 210 -19.19 -4.50 -14.82
N ALA A 211 -19.36 -5.16 -15.97
CA ALA A 211 -19.21 -6.61 -16.04
C ALA A 211 -17.78 -7.07 -15.71
N ARG A 212 -16.75 -6.32 -16.14
CA ARG A 212 -15.35 -6.59 -15.82
C ARG A 212 -15.05 -6.39 -14.34
N VAL A 213 -15.58 -5.31 -13.74
CA VAL A 213 -15.48 -5.05 -12.30
C VAL A 213 -16.09 -6.20 -11.50
N HIS A 214 -17.34 -6.57 -11.78
CA HIS A 214 -18.01 -7.65 -11.03
C HIS A 214 -17.42 -9.05 -11.26
N ALA A 215 -16.73 -9.26 -12.39
CA ALA A 215 -15.99 -10.50 -12.63
C ALA A 215 -14.70 -10.57 -11.82
N GLU A 216 -14.09 -9.42 -11.51
CA GLU A 216 -12.88 -9.32 -10.69
C GLU A 216 -13.21 -9.29 -9.18
N VAL A 217 -14.30 -8.60 -8.79
CA VAL A 217 -14.82 -8.49 -7.42
C VAL A 217 -15.52 -9.77 -7.03
N VAL A 218 -14.70 -10.78 -6.79
CA VAL A 218 -15.05 -12.13 -6.35
C VAL A 218 -13.96 -12.66 -5.42
N ILE A 219 -14.25 -13.75 -4.71
CA ILE A 219 -13.22 -14.47 -3.97
C ILE A 219 -12.38 -15.32 -4.92
N HIS A 220 -11.08 -15.04 -4.97
CA HIS A 220 -10.11 -15.82 -5.71
C HIS A 220 -9.52 -16.93 -4.84
N GLN A 221 -9.66 -18.17 -5.28
CA GLN A 221 -9.22 -19.34 -4.50
C GLN A 221 -7.77 -19.74 -4.80
N THR A 222 -7.28 -19.46 -6.01
CA THR A 222 -5.98 -19.94 -6.51
C THR A 222 -4.81 -19.36 -5.72
N VAL A 223 -3.87 -20.19 -5.26
CA VAL A 223 -2.65 -19.71 -4.57
C VAL A 223 -1.88 -18.70 -5.43
N SER A 224 -1.30 -17.68 -4.81
CA SER A 224 -0.55 -16.62 -5.48
C SER A 224 -1.37 -15.84 -6.54
N SER A 225 -2.71 -15.76 -6.40
CA SER A 225 -3.51 -14.93 -7.29
C SER A 225 -3.60 -13.50 -6.79
N ASP A 226 -3.86 -12.61 -7.74
CA ASP A 226 -4.29 -11.25 -7.44
C ASP A 226 -5.79 -11.26 -7.06
N GLY A 227 -6.23 -10.26 -6.31
CA GLY A 227 -7.61 -10.09 -5.86
C GLY A 227 -7.89 -10.56 -4.43
N ILE A 228 -9.18 -10.55 -4.06
CA ILE A 228 -9.67 -10.86 -2.71
C ILE A 228 -9.51 -12.34 -2.41
N ARG A 229 -8.93 -12.66 -1.25
CA ARG A 229 -8.70 -14.03 -0.78
C ARG A 229 -9.81 -14.48 0.17
N PRO A 230 -10.02 -15.80 0.35
CA PRO A 230 -11.14 -16.30 1.14
C PRO A 230 -11.05 -15.96 2.64
N ASP A 231 -9.87 -15.61 3.14
CA ASP A 231 -9.61 -15.17 4.51
C ASP A 231 -9.64 -13.65 4.69
N GLY A 232 -9.96 -12.90 3.63
CA GLY A 232 -10.02 -11.43 3.63
C GLY A 232 -8.68 -10.74 3.37
N SER A 233 -7.58 -11.47 3.15
CA SER A 233 -6.38 -10.83 2.61
C SER A 233 -6.58 -10.44 1.14
N PHE A 234 -5.74 -9.55 0.63
CA PHE A 234 -5.74 -9.14 -0.77
C PHE A 234 -4.37 -9.40 -1.40
N GLY A 235 -4.35 -10.12 -2.51
CA GLY A 235 -3.15 -10.40 -3.28
C GLY A 235 -2.94 -9.43 -4.45
N GLN A 236 -1.70 -9.04 -4.73
CA GLN A 236 -1.33 -8.40 -6.01
C GLN A 236 0.08 -8.83 -6.46
N HIS A 237 0.37 -8.77 -7.76
CA HIS A 237 1.69 -9.09 -8.35
C HIS A 237 2.13 -10.55 -8.11
N GLY A 238 1.19 -11.46 -8.33
CA GLY A 238 1.36 -12.88 -8.03
C GLY A 238 1.12 -13.15 -6.54
N GLY A 239 0.10 -12.50 -5.97
CA GLY A 239 -0.41 -12.76 -4.63
C GLY A 239 0.48 -12.30 -3.47
N ILE A 240 1.27 -11.23 -3.64
CA ILE A 240 1.86 -10.50 -2.51
C ILE A 240 0.74 -9.88 -1.69
N ILE A 241 0.76 -10.01 -0.36
CA ILE A 241 -0.24 -9.37 0.50
C ILE A 241 -0.15 -7.85 0.38
N TYR A 242 -1.26 -7.22 0.02
CA TYR A 242 -1.27 -5.84 -0.43
C TYR A 242 -2.55 -5.06 -0.04
N ASN A 243 -3.24 -5.51 1.01
CA ASN A 243 -4.45 -4.85 1.53
C ASN A 243 -4.27 -3.32 1.66
N GLY A 244 -3.13 -2.87 2.21
CA GLY A 244 -2.90 -1.46 2.49
C GLY A 244 -2.46 -0.59 1.30
N ASN A 245 -2.32 -1.16 0.09
CA ASN A 245 -2.13 -0.36 -1.12
C ASN A 245 -3.03 -0.82 -2.26
N TYR A 246 -2.64 -1.85 -3.03
CA TYR A 246 -3.46 -2.29 -4.18
C TYR A 246 -4.85 -2.75 -3.75
N GLY A 247 -4.99 -3.42 -2.60
CA GLY A 247 -6.30 -3.77 -2.05
C GLY A 247 -7.14 -2.55 -1.67
N LYS A 248 -6.50 -1.51 -1.18
CA LYS A 248 -7.12 -0.21 -0.87
C LYS A 248 -7.48 0.58 -2.13
N ASP A 249 -6.65 0.58 -3.17
CA ASP A 249 -6.96 1.21 -4.47
C ASP A 249 -8.15 0.50 -5.12
N TYR A 250 -8.12 -0.84 -5.11
CA TYR A 250 -9.23 -1.70 -5.52
C TYR A 250 -10.52 -1.40 -4.75
N LEU A 251 -10.45 -1.28 -3.43
CA LEU A 251 -11.57 -0.91 -2.57
C LEU A 251 -12.14 0.46 -2.96
N ASN A 252 -11.30 1.49 -3.12
CA ASN A 252 -11.75 2.82 -3.51
C ASN A 252 -12.48 2.82 -4.85
N ASP A 253 -11.97 2.05 -5.81
CA ASP A 253 -12.61 1.92 -7.12
C ASP A 253 -13.97 1.23 -7.05
N ASP A 254 -14.08 0.15 -6.28
CA ASP A 254 -15.35 -0.55 -6.09
C ASP A 254 -16.36 0.32 -5.32
N LEU A 255 -15.91 1.03 -4.27
CA LEU A 255 -16.74 1.98 -3.51
C LEU A 255 -17.33 3.08 -4.42
N ASP A 256 -16.49 3.72 -5.23
CA ASP A 256 -16.90 4.72 -6.23
C ASP A 256 -18.00 4.13 -7.13
N LEU A 257 -17.65 3.05 -7.83
CA LEU A 257 -18.45 2.46 -8.89
C LEU A 257 -19.81 1.97 -8.39
N GLU A 258 -19.84 1.37 -7.20
CA GLU A 258 -21.06 0.79 -6.63
C GLU A 258 -21.97 1.84 -5.99
N THR A 259 -21.39 2.87 -5.40
CA THR A 259 -22.14 4.03 -4.91
C THR A 259 -22.79 4.79 -6.07
N GLU A 260 -22.05 4.94 -7.18
CA GLU A 260 -22.55 5.57 -8.40
C GLU A 260 -23.68 4.74 -9.05
N ALA A 261 -23.54 3.41 -9.08
CA ALA A 261 -24.51 2.48 -9.68
C ALA A 261 -25.79 2.28 -8.87
N GLY A 262 -25.88 2.83 -7.66
CA GLY A 262 -26.98 2.61 -6.71
C GLY A 262 -28.39 2.74 -7.29
N GLY A 263 -29.19 1.68 -7.16
CA GLY A 263 -30.57 1.66 -7.66
C GLY A 263 -30.72 1.61 -9.18
N THR A 264 -29.64 1.31 -9.91
CA THR A 264 -29.65 1.08 -11.36
C THR A 264 -29.43 -0.40 -11.70
N GLN A 265 -29.55 -0.75 -12.98
CA GLN A 265 -29.26 -2.11 -13.46
C GLN A 265 -27.79 -2.55 -13.33
N PHE A 266 -26.87 -1.63 -12.99
CA PHE A 266 -25.44 -1.89 -12.88
C PHE A 266 -24.96 -2.15 -11.45
N THR A 267 -25.86 -2.20 -10.47
CA THR A 267 -25.46 -2.50 -9.09
C THR A 267 -24.89 -3.91 -8.93
N ALA A 268 -23.89 -4.05 -8.06
CA ALA A 268 -23.27 -5.33 -7.74
C ALA A 268 -24.29 -6.40 -7.35
N LYS A 269 -24.00 -7.61 -7.84
CA LYS A 269 -24.68 -8.83 -7.40
C LYS A 269 -24.14 -9.31 -6.07
N ILE A 270 -24.86 -10.23 -5.45
CA ILE A 270 -24.53 -10.76 -4.12
C ILE A 270 -23.09 -11.28 -4.02
N VAL A 271 -22.56 -11.92 -5.06
CA VAL A 271 -21.18 -12.46 -5.07
C VAL A 271 -20.14 -11.36 -4.84
N SER A 272 -20.26 -10.22 -5.53
CA SER A 272 -19.32 -9.11 -5.38
C SER A 272 -19.52 -8.39 -4.05
N ARG A 273 -20.76 -8.24 -3.60
CA ARG A 273 -21.08 -7.66 -2.29
C ARG A 273 -20.47 -8.47 -1.13
N GLU A 274 -20.60 -9.80 -1.18
CA GLU A 274 -20.03 -10.72 -0.19
C GLU A 274 -18.49 -10.74 -0.25
N ALA A 275 -17.91 -10.65 -1.45
CA ALA A 275 -16.46 -10.54 -1.61
C ALA A 275 -15.92 -9.25 -0.99
N LEU A 276 -16.56 -8.10 -1.26
CA LEU A 276 -16.18 -6.81 -0.68
C LEU A 276 -16.29 -6.82 0.85
N ALA A 277 -17.38 -7.38 1.39
CA ALA A 277 -17.55 -7.52 2.83
C ALA A 277 -16.45 -8.41 3.45
N THR A 278 -16.02 -9.46 2.75
CA THR A 278 -14.92 -10.33 3.17
C THR A 278 -13.58 -9.57 3.21
N LEU A 279 -13.29 -8.76 2.18
CA LEU A 279 -12.11 -7.90 2.13
C LEU A 279 -12.07 -6.93 3.32
N LEU A 280 -13.13 -6.13 3.48
CA LEU A 280 -13.20 -5.10 4.53
C LEU A 280 -13.17 -5.68 5.95
N ASN A 281 -13.79 -6.84 6.17
CA ASN A 281 -13.68 -7.55 7.43
C ASN A 281 -12.24 -8.02 7.71
N GLY A 282 -11.49 -8.43 6.68
CA GLY A 282 -10.07 -8.74 6.79
C GLY A 282 -9.22 -7.50 7.08
N ASP A 283 -9.48 -6.41 6.36
CA ASP A 283 -8.77 -5.14 6.48
C ASP A 283 -8.77 -4.59 7.91
N LEU A 284 -9.89 -4.71 8.64
CA LEU A 284 -9.99 -4.28 10.04
C LEU A 284 -8.88 -4.86 10.93
N TRP A 285 -8.47 -6.11 10.70
CA TRP A 285 -7.42 -6.76 11.47
C TRP A 285 -6.03 -6.22 11.14
N MET A 286 -5.85 -5.61 9.97
CA MET A 286 -4.59 -5.04 9.48
C MET A 286 -4.49 -3.53 9.73
N ILE A 287 -5.55 -2.91 10.26
CA ILE A 287 -5.62 -1.48 10.59
C ILE A 287 -5.42 -1.27 12.09
N TYR A 288 -4.55 -0.33 12.44
CA TYR A 288 -4.30 0.13 13.81
C TYR A 288 -4.50 1.66 13.91
N ARG A 289 -4.70 2.15 15.13
CA ARG A 289 -4.84 3.59 15.43
C ARG A 289 -3.52 4.17 15.93
N ASN A 290 -3.12 5.31 15.37
CA ASN A 290 -2.16 6.20 16.02
C ASN A 290 -2.95 7.12 16.98
N VAL A 291 -2.81 6.93 18.29
CA VAL A 291 -3.61 7.66 19.30
C VAL A 291 -3.16 9.10 19.51
N ILE A 292 -1.98 9.46 19.00
CA ILE A 292 -1.42 10.82 19.08
C ILE A 292 -2.00 11.69 17.97
N THR A 293 -2.07 11.16 16.75
CA THR A 293 -2.59 11.87 15.58
C THR A 293 -4.07 11.58 15.32
N HIS A 294 -4.62 10.56 15.98
CA HIS A 294 -5.93 9.94 15.74
C HIS A 294 -6.10 9.31 14.35
N ALA A 295 -5.03 9.22 13.55
CA ALA A 295 -5.06 8.61 12.24
C ALA A 295 -5.15 7.08 12.34
N LEU A 296 -5.85 6.48 11.38
CA LEU A 296 -5.84 5.04 11.16
C LEU A 296 -4.77 4.72 10.12
N HIS A 297 -3.94 3.72 10.39
CA HIS A 297 -2.86 3.28 9.51
C HIS A 297 -2.96 1.78 9.25
N TRP A 298 -2.40 1.37 8.13
CA TRP A 298 -2.16 -0.03 7.81
C TRP A 298 -0.87 -0.54 8.49
N ASP A 299 -0.90 -1.79 8.94
CA ASP A 299 0.31 -2.52 9.32
C ASP A 299 1.33 -2.56 8.16
N PHE A 300 2.61 -2.39 8.47
CA PHE A 300 3.65 -2.28 7.44
C PHE A 300 3.77 -3.54 6.58
N SER A 301 3.40 -4.71 7.11
CA SER A 301 3.43 -5.99 6.40
C SER A 301 2.58 -5.99 5.13
N VAL A 302 1.54 -5.15 5.06
CA VAL A 302 0.52 -5.17 3.99
C VAL A 302 0.62 -3.98 3.04
N LEU A 303 1.70 -3.20 3.14
CA LEU A 303 1.98 -2.05 2.26
C LEU A 303 2.86 -2.40 1.05
N GLY A 304 3.50 -3.58 1.07
CA GLY A 304 4.51 -3.99 0.08
C GLY A 304 5.62 -2.94 -0.06
N ARG A 305 5.91 -2.53 -1.30
CA ARG A 305 7.00 -1.57 -1.57
C ARG A 305 6.75 -0.16 -1.03
N PHE A 306 5.51 0.21 -0.70
CA PHE A 306 5.17 1.57 -0.28
C PHE A 306 5.65 1.92 1.13
N ILE A 307 6.22 0.97 1.86
CA ILE A 307 6.99 1.24 3.09
C ILE A 307 8.13 2.26 2.86
N SER A 308 8.54 2.48 1.60
CA SER A 308 9.53 3.47 1.22
C SER A 308 9.06 4.93 1.22
N PHE A 309 7.84 5.21 1.69
CA PHE A 309 7.30 6.57 1.77
C PHE A 309 7.07 6.98 3.23
N PRO A 310 7.41 8.23 3.62
CA PRO A 310 6.97 8.81 4.87
C PRO A 310 5.49 9.19 4.84
N VAL A 311 4.88 9.35 6.02
CA VAL A 311 3.50 9.82 6.21
C VAL A 311 3.24 11.14 5.46
N ALA A 312 4.24 12.03 5.42
CA ALA A 312 4.14 13.33 4.74
C ALA A 312 3.87 13.24 3.22
N ASP A 313 4.18 12.12 2.58
CA ASP A 313 3.90 11.90 1.16
C ASP A 313 2.44 11.48 0.90
N GLN A 314 1.66 11.22 1.95
CA GLN A 314 0.24 10.84 1.87
C GLN A 314 -0.01 9.59 1.00
N GLN A 315 1.02 8.73 0.87
CA GLN A 315 0.95 7.42 0.24
C GLN A 315 0.39 6.38 1.23
N ALA A 316 0.54 5.09 0.94
CA ALA A 316 -0.01 4.00 1.75
C ALA A 316 0.41 4.01 3.25
N THR A 317 1.55 4.60 3.60
CA THR A 317 1.99 4.79 4.99
C THR A 317 1.25 5.92 5.73
N GLY A 318 0.65 6.87 4.99
CA GLY A 318 0.08 8.09 5.53
C GLY A 318 -1.23 7.89 6.30
N SER A 319 -2.13 7.06 5.79
CA SER A 319 -3.36 6.65 6.48
C SER A 319 -4.02 5.47 5.75
N ILE A 320 -5.20 5.04 6.20
CA ILE A 320 -6.02 4.07 5.47
C ILE A 320 -6.40 4.52 4.06
N ASN A 321 -6.45 5.83 3.79
CA ASN A 321 -6.65 6.43 2.45
C ASN A 321 -7.89 5.90 1.67
N PHE A 322 -8.97 5.58 2.40
CA PHE A 322 -10.33 5.40 1.85
C PHE A 322 -11.35 6.16 2.71
N ASN A 323 -12.49 6.54 2.11
CA ASN A 323 -13.49 7.38 2.77
C ASN A 323 -14.51 6.55 3.55
N VAL A 324 -14.42 6.56 4.88
CA VAL A 324 -15.36 5.84 5.76
C VAL A 324 -16.81 6.33 5.61
N SER A 325 -17.03 7.59 5.24
CA SER A 325 -18.39 8.10 5.01
C SER A 325 -19.01 7.56 3.73
N GLU A 326 -18.20 7.33 2.70
CA GLU A 326 -18.64 6.69 1.47
C GLU A 326 -18.90 5.19 1.68
N LEU A 327 -18.05 4.53 2.47
CA LEU A 327 -18.32 3.16 2.91
C LEU A 327 -19.66 3.06 3.67
N GLN A 328 -19.97 4.00 4.56
CA GLN A 328 -21.28 4.09 5.23
C GLN A 328 -22.43 4.24 4.22
N GLN A 329 -22.28 5.13 3.23
CA GLN A 329 -23.28 5.30 2.18
C GLN A 329 -23.54 4.00 1.41
N LEU A 330 -22.48 3.28 1.06
CA LEU A 330 -22.61 1.99 0.38
C LEU A 330 -23.26 0.93 1.28
N ALA A 331 -22.86 0.88 2.56
CA ALA A 331 -23.44 -0.02 3.55
C ALA A 331 -24.97 0.18 3.69
N ASP A 332 -25.42 1.44 3.76
CA ASP A 332 -26.84 1.80 3.80
C ASP A 332 -27.56 1.45 2.49
N GLN A 333 -26.95 1.76 1.36
CA GLN A 333 -27.48 1.44 0.03
C GLN A 333 -27.70 -0.06 -0.16
N TRP A 334 -26.77 -0.86 0.34
CA TRP A 334 -26.82 -2.32 0.27
C TRP A 334 -27.61 -2.96 1.41
N GLN A 335 -27.93 -2.21 2.46
CA GLN A 335 -28.49 -2.75 3.72
C GLN A 335 -27.60 -3.87 4.27
N SER A 336 -26.30 -3.59 4.40
CA SER A 336 -25.28 -4.58 4.75
C SER A 336 -24.77 -4.38 6.17
N ASP A 337 -25.28 -5.16 7.11
CA ASP A 337 -24.83 -5.15 8.52
C ASP A 337 -23.32 -5.36 8.63
N ALA A 338 -22.76 -6.28 7.84
CA ALA A 338 -21.31 -6.54 7.82
C ALA A 338 -20.46 -5.31 7.44
N LEU A 339 -21.00 -4.40 6.62
CA LEU A 339 -20.29 -3.15 6.27
C LEU A 339 -20.52 -2.06 7.32
N LEU A 340 -21.72 -2.03 7.92
CA LEU A 340 -22.00 -1.14 9.05
C LEU A 340 -21.10 -1.45 10.25
N ASP A 341 -20.86 -2.72 10.55
CA ASP A 341 -19.92 -3.15 11.60
C ASP A 341 -18.49 -2.65 11.34
N VAL A 342 -18.06 -2.68 10.07
CA VAL A 342 -16.75 -2.13 9.65
C VAL A 342 -16.70 -0.62 9.88
N VAL A 343 -17.73 0.10 9.48
CA VAL A 343 -17.82 1.55 9.69
C VAL A 343 -17.76 1.88 11.17
N GLU A 344 -18.57 1.21 12.01
CA GLU A 344 -18.59 1.42 13.45
C GLU A 344 -17.20 1.19 14.06
N SER A 345 -16.52 0.10 13.66
CA SER A 345 -15.18 -0.20 14.13
C SER A 345 -14.17 0.89 13.78
N LEU A 346 -14.18 1.42 12.55
CA LEU A 346 -13.25 2.45 12.11
C LEU A 346 -13.54 3.82 12.74
N GLN A 347 -14.81 4.15 12.98
CA GLN A 347 -15.21 5.41 13.59
C GLN A 347 -15.01 5.43 15.11
N THR A 348 -15.00 4.25 15.75
CA THR A 348 -14.81 4.14 17.20
C THR A 348 -13.44 4.65 17.62
N ASN A 349 -13.43 5.70 18.44
CA ASN A 349 -12.21 6.23 19.02
C ASN A 349 -11.71 5.33 20.15
N THR A 350 -10.40 5.12 20.21
CA THR A 350 -9.74 4.23 21.16
C THR A 350 -8.56 4.93 21.82
N SER A 351 -8.16 4.44 23.00
CA SER A 351 -7.02 4.97 23.78
C SER A 351 -5.71 4.24 23.54
N ASP A 352 -5.73 3.22 22.68
CA ASP A 352 -4.59 2.39 22.30
C ASP A 352 -4.64 2.07 20.79
N ALA A 353 -3.68 1.28 20.32
CA ALA A 353 -3.51 0.95 18.91
C ALA A 353 -4.65 0.13 18.30
N ASN A 354 -5.56 -0.44 19.08
CA ASN A 354 -6.71 -1.13 18.51
C ASN A 354 -7.59 -0.14 17.73
N SER A 355 -7.90 -0.48 16.49
CA SER A 355 -9.02 0.12 15.76
C SER A 355 -10.30 -0.62 16.13
N GLY A 356 -11.29 0.09 16.69
CA GLY A 356 -12.53 -0.49 17.19
C GLY A 356 -12.39 -1.35 18.44
N SER A 357 -13.32 -2.29 18.64
CA SER A 357 -13.39 -3.19 19.79
C SER A 357 -12.84 -4.61 19.49
N ILE A 358 -12.13 -4.78 18.38
CA ILE A 358 -11.64 -6.09 17.93
C ILE A 358 -10.47 -6.52 18.81
N VAL A 359 -10.68 -7.60 19.56
CA VAL A 359 -9.69 -8.30 20.38
C VAL A 359 -9.72 -9.77 19.98
N GLY A 360 -8.56 -10.42 19.93
CA GLY A 360 -8.43 -11.83 19.59
C GLY A 360 -7.27 -12.13 18.64
N ASN A 361 -7.33 -13.31 18.03
CA ASN A 361 -6.31 -13.81 17.11
C ASN A 361 -6.92 -14.12 15.73
N ARG A 362 -6.20 -13.85 14.65
CA ARG A 362 -6.60 -14.25 13.29
C ARG A 362 -5.42 -14.67 12.43
N MET A 363 -5.56 -15.83 11.79
CA MET A 363 -4.64 -16.32 10.75
C MET A 363 -5.18 -16.00 9.34
N PHE A 364 -4.40 -15.28 8.55
CA PHE A 364 -4.58 -15.09 7.12
C PHE A 364 -3.77 -16.13 6.35
N TYR A 365 -4.31 -17.34 6.30
CA TYR A 365 -3.64 -18.53 5.76
C TYR A 365 -3.32 -18.44 4.26
N ALA A 366 -4.04 -17.61 3.49
CA ALA A 366 -3.77 -17.43 2.07
C ALA A 366 -2.47 -16.63 1.82
N ASN A 367 -2.04 -15.84 2.80
CA ASN A 367 -0.92 -14.91 2.67
C ASN A 367 0.14 -14.99 3.79
N ASP A 368 0.15 -16.08 4.58
CA ASP A 368 1.16 -16.36 5.60
C ASP A 368 1.32 -15.21 6.63
N TYR A 369 0.19 -14.65 7.07
CA TYR A 369 0.14 -13.50 7.98
C TYR A 369 -0.77 -13.78 9.16
N MET A 370 -0.39 -13.35 10.37
CA MET A 370 -1.19 -13.52 11.58
C MET A 370 -1.24 -12.22 12.38
N VAL A 371 -2.37 -11.96 13.02
CA VAL A 371 -2.59 -10.81 13.91
C VAL A 371 -3.07 -11.30 15.27
N GLN A 372 -2.49 -10.74 16.33
CA GLN A 372 -3.03 -10.75 17.70
C GLN A 372 -3.41 -9.32 18.09
N ARG A 373 -4.63 -9.15 18.60
CA ARG A 373 -5.13 -7.91 19.20
C ARG A 373 -5.44 -8.21 20.66
N GLY A 374 -4.80 -7.50 21.57
CA GLY A 374 -4.97 -7.71 23.01
C GLY A 374 -5.38 -6.44 23.73
N SER A 375 -5.35 -6.46 25.07
CA SER A 375 -5.68 -5.29 25.87
C SER A 375 -4.59 -4.22 25.76
N GLY A 376 -4.75 -3.28 24.82
CA GLY A 376 -3.84 -2.15 24.66
C GLY A 376 -2.79 -2.28 23.56
N TYR A 377 -2.83 -3.35 22.75
CA TYR A 377 -1.85 -3.53 21.66
C TYR A 377 -2.40 -4.32 20.47
N VAL A 378 -1.70 -4.17 19.34
CA VAL A 378 -1.82 -4.99 18.14
C VAL A 378 -0.44 -5.54 17.78
N THR A 379 -0.30 -6.85 17.69
CA THR A 379 0.93 -7.53 17.24
C THR A 379 0.66 -8.30 15.96
N THR A 380 1.53 -8.13 14.97
CA THR A 380 1.41 -8.78 13.65
C THR A 380 2.64 -9.66 13.39
N VAL A 381 2.47 -10.74 12.62
CA VAL A 381 3.56 -11.62 12.17
C VAL A 381 3.44 -11.83 10.68
N LYS A 382 4.43 -11.38 9.91
CA LYS A 382 4.55 -11.67 8.48
C LYS A 382 5.56 -12.79 8.23
N MET A 383 5.06 -13.85 7.59
CA MET A 383 5.83 -14.99 7.14
C MET A 383 5.71 -15.12 5.61
N TYR A 384 6.34 -16.14 5.04
CA TYR A 384 6.18 -16.50 3.62
C TYR A 384 6.63 -17.94 3.37
N SER A 385 6.10 -18.55 2.31
CA SER A 385 6.22 -19.98 2.02
C SER A 385 6.36 -20.25 0.52
N THR A 386 6.29 -21.52 0.12
CA THR A 386 6.11 -21.91 -1.30
C THR A 386 4.79 -21.45 -1.92
N ARG A 387 3.93 -20.71 -1.19
CA ARG A 387 2.68 -20.14 -1.68
C ARG A 387 2.74 -18.63 -1.90
N THR A 388 3.73 -17.95 -1.31
CA THR A 388 3.78 -16.49 -1.19
C THR A 388 5.19 -15.96 -1.48
N LYS A 389 5.29 -14.65 -1.67
CA LYS A 389 6.57 -13.94 -1.79
C LYS A 389 6.77 -13.04 -0.58
N ASN A 390 8.02 -12.80 -0.20
CA ASN A 390 8.36 -11.91 0.92
C ASN A 390 7.97 -10.44 0.64
N THR A 391 8.39 -9.92 -0.50
CA THR A 391 8.22 -8.53 -0.90
C THR A 391 8.47 -8.37 -2.40
N GLU A 392 8.46 -7.13 -2.87
CA GLU A 392 8.94 -6.73 -4.19
C GLU A 392 9.83 -5.48 -4.10
N CYS A 393 10.67 -5.31 -5.13
CA CYS A 393 11.26 -4.03 -5.48
C CYS A 393 10.92 -3.74 -6.94
N THR A 394 10.19 -2.65 -7.18
CA THR A 394 9.79 -2.21 -8.52
C THR A 394 9.81 -0.68 -8.53
N ASN A 395 10.08 -0.07 -9.69
CA ASN A 395 10.18 1.39 -9.83
C ASN A 395 11.16 2.08 -8.87
N SER A 396 12.23 1.36 -8.46
CA SER A 396 13.25 1.81 -7.49
C SER A 396 12.74 1.95 -6.05
N GLU A 397 11.60 1.34 -5.73
CA GLU A 397 10.98 1.38 -4.40
C GLU A 397 11.26 0.08 -3.65
N ASN A 398 11.59 0.18 -2.36
CA ASN A 398 11.89 -0.92 -1.44
C ASN A 398 13.09 -1.83 -1.82
N PRO A 399 14.27 -1.27 -2.18
CA PRO A 399 15.43 -2.07 -2.56
C PRO A 399 16.03 -2.87 -1.39
N LEU A 400 15.73 -2.52 -0.12
CA LEU A 400 16.33 -3.14 1.05
C LEU A 400 15.41 -4.17 1.75
N GLY A 401 14.20 -4.39 1.21
CA GLY A 401 13.11 -5.11 1.90
C GLY A 401 13.22 -6.63 2.00
N PHE A 402 14.38 -7.24 1.80
CA PHE A 402 14.54 -8.71 1.78
C PHE A 402 13.92 -9.38 3.02
N HIS A 403 14.24 -8.86 4.20
CA HIS A 403 13.88 -9.45 5.49
C HIS A 403 12.48 -9.08 6.00
N LEU A 404 11.64 -8.42 5.18
CA LEU A 404 10.30 -7.99 5.60
C LEU A 404 9.30 -9.14 5.81
N SER A 405 9.68 -10.41 5.60
CA SER A 405 8.80 -11.57 5.86
C SER A 405 9.51 -12.74 6.52
N ASP A 406 10.71 -12.52 7.08
CA ASP A 406 11.51 -13.57 7.70
C ASP A 406 11.03 -13.86 9.13
N GLY A 407 9.70 -13.97 9.31
CA GLY A 407 9.06 -13.95 10.63
C GLY A 407 9.05 -12.55 11.25
N THR A 408 8.77 -11.53 10.43
CA THR A 408 8.78 -10.12 10.84
C THR A 408 7.62 -9.84 11.79
N VAL A 409 7.89 -9.13 12.89
CA VAL A 409 6.90 -8.85 13.95
C VAL A 409 6.79 -7.36 14.22
N TYR A 410 5.61 -6.76 14.10
CA TYR A 410 5.35 -5.40 14.57
C TYR A 410 4.45 -5.44 15.79
N THR A 411 4.72 -4.61 16.80
CA THR A 411 3.87 -4.47 17.99
C THR A 411 3.54 -2.99 18.25
N TYR A 412 2.29 -2.63 18.02
CA TYR A 412 1.75 -1.28 18.15
C TYR A 412 1.01 -1.13 19.48
N LEU A 413 1.31 -0.10 20.27
CA LEU A 413 0.60 0.25 21.50
C LEU A 413 -0.06 1.63 21.35
N GLN A 414 0.70 2.62 20.91
CA GLN A 414 0.24 3.98 20.59
C GLN A 414 0.07 4.22 19.09
N GLY A 415 0.64 3.34 18.24
CA GLY A 415 0.55 3.39 16.78
C GLY A 415 1.64 4.22 16.10
N ASN A 416 2.53 4.86 16.85
CA ASN A 416 3.65 5.63 16.28
C ASN A 416 5.01 4.93 16.40
N GLU A 417 5.06 3.70 16.92
CA GLU A 417 6.30 2.96 17.20
C GLU A 417 7.18 2.79 15.96
N TYR A 418 6.56 2.61 14.79
CA TYR A 418 7.24 2.36 13.52
C TYR A 418 7.05 3.50 12.49
N GLU A 419 6.34 4.57 12.84
CA GLU A 419 6.05 5.69 11.93
C GLU A 419 7.35 6.34 11.41
N ASP A 420 7.50 6.53 10.10
CA ASP A 420 8.61 7.24 9.46
C ASP A 420 10.03 6.75 9.83
N ILE A 421 10.21 5.46 10.17
CA ILE A 421 11.52 4.93 10.55
C ILE A 421 12.26 4.17 9.44
N ALA A 422 11.56 3.74 8.38
CA ALA A 422 12.10 2.85 7.35
C ALA A 422 13.38 3.39 6.67
N ALA A 423 13.47 4.71 6.49
CA ALA A 423 14.67 5.35 5.91
C ALA A 423 15.91 5.31 6.81
N ALA A 424 15.73 5.14 8.13
CA ALA A 424 16.79 5.14 9.14
C ALA A 424 17.06 3.75 9.74
N TRP A 425 16.29 2.73 9.33
CA TRP A 425 16.42 1.36 9.82
C TRP A 425 17.76 0.73 9.44
N ASP A 426 18.25 -0.13 10.33
CA ASP A 426 19.11 -1.23 9.91
C ASP A 426 18.23 -2.38 9.40
N TRP A 427 18.25 -2.57 8.09
CA TRP A 427 17.43 -3.57 7.40
C TRP A 427 17.89 -5.03 7.63
N ASN A 428 19.01 -5.28 8.31
CA ASN A 428 19.38 -6.61 8.80
C ASN A 428 18.79 -6.93 10.18
N LEU A 429 18.27 -5.91 10.87
CA LEU A 429 17.71 -6.01 12.22
C LEU A 429 16.18 -5.77 12.20
N ILE A 430 15.48 -6.22 11.15
CA ILE A 430 14.03 -6.09 11.08
C ILE A 430 13.39 -6.84 12.27
N PRO A 431 12.44 -6.21 13.01
CA PRO A 431 11.79 -6.80 14.18
C PRO A 431 11.32 -8.25 13.99
N GLY A 432 11.59 -9.12 14.96
CA GLY A 432 11.15 -10.54 14.97
C GLY A 432 12.02 -11.52 14.19
N THR A 433 12.79 -11.04 13.21
CA THR A 433 13.56 -11.87 12.28
C THR A 433 14.71 -12.63 12.95
N THR A 434 15.20 -13.67 12.29
CA THR A 434 16.48 -14.31 12.63
C THR A 434 17.37 -14.33 11.40
N THR A 435 18.49 -13.59 11.44
CA THR A 435 19.33 -13.29 10.28
C THR A 435 20.80 -13.56 10.56
N ASP A 436 21.54 -13.99 9.54
CA ASP A 436 22.99 -13.91 9.50
C ASP A 436 23.38 -12.50 9.05
N TYR A 437 23.81 -11.69 10.01
CA TYR A 437 23.87 -10.24 9.85
C TYR A 437 24.76 -9.81 8.68
N ALA A 438 24.17 -9.05 7.74
CA ALA A 438 24.82 -8.54 6.53
C ALA A 438 25.37 -9.63 5.58
N ALA A 439 24.98 -10.90 5.73
CA ALA A 439 25.36 -11.96 4.79
C ALA A 439 24.46 -12.02 3.55
N THR A 440 23.26 -11.43 3.63
CA THR A 440 22.32 -11.31 2.51
C THR A 440 22.46 -9.94 1.84
N PRO A 441 22.69 -9.86 0.51
CA PRO A 441 22.72 -8.59 -0.20
C PRO A 441 21.37 -7.87 -0.16
N LEU A 442 21.36 -6.64 0.33
CA LEU A 442 20.17 -5.77 0.34
C LEU A 442 20.24 -4.78 -0.82
N ASN A 443 19.58 -5.11 -1.92
CA ASN A 443 19.38 -4.24 -3.09
C ASN A 443 18.22 -4.79 -3.94
N CYS A 444 17.74 -3.97 -4.88
CA CYS A 444 16.54 -4.26 -5.66
C CYS A 444 16.56 -5.62 -6.39
N ASN A 445 17.71 -6.04 -6.92
CA ASN A 445 17.84 -7.32 -7.65
C ASN A 445 17.69 -8.54 -6.75
N HIS A 446 17.79 -8.35 -5.43
CA HIS A 446 17.74 -9.43 -4.45
C HIS A 446 16.55 -9.28 -3.50
N ALA A 447 15.72 -8.25 -3.59
CA ALA A 447 14.68 -8.00 -2.59
C ALA A 447 13.57 -9.06 -2.58
N GLY A 448 13.04 -9.43 -3.75
CA GLY A 448 11.83 -10.27 -3.88
C GLY A 448 12.11 -11.74 -4.18
N TRP A 449 11.64 -12.63 -3.31
CA TRP A 449 11.78 -14.09 -3.41
C TRP A 449 10.51 -14.81 -3.00
N LYS A 450 10.26 -15.94 -3.65
CA LYS A 450 9.31 -16.94 -3.19
C LYS A 450 9.95 -17.78 -2.09
N GLY A 451 9.19 -18.15 -1.07
CA GLY A 451 9.68 -19.05 -0.01
C GLY A 451 9.98 -20.45 -0.56
N VAL A 452 10.96 -21.13 0.03
CA VAL A 452 11.38 -22.49 -0.36
C VAL A 452 10.88 -23.58 0.60
N GLN A 453 10.18 -23.20 1.66
CA GLN A 453 9.64 -24.10 2.68
C GLN A 453 8.11 -24.11 2.65
N GLU A 454 7.51 -25.30 2.77
CA GLU A 454 6.05 -25.48 2.77
C GLU A 454 5.42 -25.30 4.16
N PHE A 455 6.18 -25.66 5.21
CA PHE A 455 5.73 -25.64 6.61
C PHE A 455 5.78 -24.22 7.18
N VAL A 456 4.79 -23.43 6.79
CA VAL A 456 4.57 -22.06 7.21
C VAL A 456 3.06 -21.86 7.32
N GLY A 457 2.60 -21.24 8.40
CA GLY A 457 1.18 -20.97 8.61
C GLY A 457 0.85 -20.86 10.09
N GLY A 458 -0.40 -21.09 10.44
CA GLY A 458 -0.83 -21.03 11.83
C GLY A 458 -2.22 -21.62 12.06
N VAL A 459 -2.58 -21.70 13.33
CA VAL A 459 -3.90 -22.07 13.83
C VAL A 459 -4.41 -20.98 14.76
N SER A 460 -5.70 -20.72 14.70
CA SER A 460 -6.38 -19.70 15.50
C SER A 460 -7.76 -20.22 15.89
N ASP A 461 -8.17 -19.95 17.12
CA ASP A 461 -9.55 -20.19 17.58
C ASP A 461 -10.37 -18.88 17.66
N GLY A 462 -9.77 -17.76 17.26
CA GLY A 462 -10.36 -16.42 17.35
C GLY A 462 -9.91 -15.62 18.57
N GLU A 463 -9.38 -16.26 19.62
CA GLU A 463 -8.91 -15.58 20.84
C GLU A 463 -7.39 -15.67 20.98
N VAL A 464 -6.86 -16.89 20.80
CA VAL A 464 -5.44 -17.24 20.87
C VAL A 464 -5.02 -17.94 19.58
N GLY A 465 -3.71 -18.14 19.40
CA GLY A 465 -3.23 -18.76 18.18
C GLY A 465 -1.75 -19.10 18.19
N ILE A 466 -1.35 -19.85 17.18
CA ILE A 466 0.05 -20.24 16.96
C ILE A 466 0.39 -19.97 15.51
N ALA A 467 1.45 -19.20 15.28
CA ALA A 467 2.13 -19.13 13.99
C ALA A 467 3.41 -19.97 14.03
N ALA A 468 3.76 -20.61 12.92
CA ALA A 468 5.00 -21.34 12.77
C ALA A 468 5.58 -21.14 11.39
N MET A 469 6.91 -21.02 11.33
CA MET A 469 7.65 -20.84 10.09
C MET A 469 8.92 -21.67 10.13
N ARG A 470 9.04 -22.58 9.17
CA ARG A 470 10.34 -23.12 8.76
C ARG A 470 10.94 -22.21 7.71
N TYR A 471 12.15 -21.74 7.96
CA TYR A 471 12.84 -20.82 7.07
C TYR A 471 14.11 -21.44 6.50
N THR A 472 14.37 -21.12 5.24
CA THR A 472 15.70 -21.24 4.63
C THR A 472 15.84 -20.03 3.74
N ASN A 473 16.96 -19.31 3.86
CA ASN A 473 17.21 -18.12 3.06
C ASN A 473 17.10 -18.51 1.56
N PRO A 474 16.11 -17.98 0.83
CA PRO A 474 15.81 -18.45 -0.52
C PRO A 474 16.88 -18.04 -1.54
N TYR A 475 17.69 -17.02 -1.21
CA TYR A 475 18.76 -16.56 -2.08
C TYR A 475 20.08 -17.27 -1.79
N THR A 476 20.54 -17.27 -0.53
CA THR A 476 21.86 -17.80 -0.18
C THR A 476 21.84 -19.30 0.09
N GLY A 477 20.73 -19.83 0.59
CA GLY A 477 20.63 -21.19 1.11
C GLY A 477 21.45 -21.44 2.39
N SER A 478 22.15 -20.42 2.90
CA SER A 478 23.18 -20.57 3.94
C SER A 478 22.62 -20.51 5.37
N LEU A 479 21.45 -19.89 5.56
CA LEU A 479 20.78 -19.76 6.86
C LEU A 479 19.46 -20.53 6.85
N SER A 480 19.21 -21.30 7.90
CA SER A 480 17.91 -21.94 8.16
C SER A 480 17.58 -21.99 9.66
N TRP A 481 16.29 -21.96 9.98
CA TRP A 481 15.77 -22.05 11.34
C TRP A 481 14.30 -22.49 11.33
N GLN A 482 13.79 -22.86 12.50
CA GLN A 482 12.37 -23.10 12.77
C GLN A 482 11.93 -22.18 13.90
N LYS A 483 10.92 -21.36 13.66
CA LYS A 483 10.39 -20.41 14.65
C LYS A 483 8.90 -20.60 14.83
N ALA A 484 8.44 -20.50 16.07
CA ALA A 484 7.03 -20.51 16.42
C ALA A 484 6.71 -19.35 17.35
N TRP A 485 5.54 -18.76 17.16
CA TRP A 485 4.98 -17.69 17.99
C TRP A 485 3.66 -18.21 18.54
N PHE A 486 3.59 -18.35 19.85
CA PHE A 486 2.39 -18.73 20.58
C PHE A 486 1.79 -17.46 21.17
N PHE A 487 0.58 -17.12 20.77
CA PHE A 487 -0.23 -16.08 21.38
C PHE A 487 -1.10 -16.77 22.41
N LEU A 488 -0.88 -16.47 23.69
CA LEU A 488 -1.49 -17.17 24.82
C LEU A 488 -2.52 -16.28 25.51
N GLU A 489 -3.31 -16.89 26.39
CA GLU A 489 -4.19 -16.16 27.31
C GLU A 489 -3.43 -15.14 28.15
N ASN A 490 -4.12 -14.08 28.56
CA ASN A 490 -3.59 -12.97 29.39
C ASN A 490 -2.48 -12.16 28.70
N ASP A 491 -2.56 -12.01 27.37
CA ASP A 491 -1.68 -11.11 26.60
C ASP A 491 -0.18 -11.45 26.70
N VAL A 492 0.13 -12.75 26.80
CA VAL A 492 1.50 -13.25 26.79
C VAL A 492 1.80 -13.91 25.46
N HIS A 493 2.95 -13.57 24.85
CA HIS A 493 3.45 -14.31 23.68
C HIS A 493 4.64 -15.15 24.10
N LEU A 494 4.76 -16.37 23.59
CA LEU A 494 5.96 -17.19 23.70
C LEU A 494 6.55 -17.38 22.31
N VAL A 495 7.84 -17.09 22.17
CA VAL A 495 8.57 -17.29 20.92
C VAL A 495 9.63 -18.34 21.13
N MET A 496 9.66 -19.32 20.24
CA MET A 496 10.66 -20.40 20.25
C MET A 496 11.40 -20.41 18.93
N ILE A 497 12.71 -20.52 18.98
CA ILE A 497 13.62 -20.60 17.84
C ILE A 497 14.45 -21.87 18.00
N ALA A 498 14.42 -22.75 17.02
CA ALA A 498 15.12 -24.02 17.05
C ALA A 498 15.69 -24.39 15.68
N GLY A 499 16.58 -25.39 15.66
CA GLY A 499 17.15 -25.92 14.42
C GLY A 499 17.92 -24.87 13.62
N LEU A 500 18.58 -23.93 14.32
CA LEU A 500 19.38 -22.90 13.69
C LEU A 500 20.61 -23.52 13.02
N GLN A 501 20.80 -23.21 11.74
CA GLN A 501 21.99 -23.57 10.99
C GLN A 501 22.43 -22.39 10.14
N SER A 502 23.71 -22.05 10.23
CA SER A 502 24.35 -21.05 9.37
C SER A 502 25.64 -21.62 8.80
N ALA A 503 25.83 -21.48 7.49
CA ALA A 503 27.08 -21.80 6.79
C ALA A 503 27.98 -20.56 6.59
N THR A 504 27.58 -19.40 7.12
CA THR A 504 28.34 -18.14 7.00
C THR A 504 29.21 -17.90 8.24
N ASN A 505 30.20 -17.02 8.10
CA ASN A 505 31.01 -16.53 9.24
C ASN A 505 30.37 -15.29 9.91
N ALA A 506 29.21 -14.85 9.44
CA ALA A 506 28.51 -13.70 10.00
C ALA A 506 27.87 -14.09 11.35
N PRO A 507 27.78 -13.16 12.32
CA PRO A 507 27.03 -13.42 13.53
C PRO A 507 25.55 -13.60 13.20
N VAL A 508 24.88 -14.51 13.91
CA VAL A 508 23.44 -14.73 13.76
C VAL A 508 22.70 -14.05 14.90
N TYR A 509 21.71 -13.24 14.56
CA TYR A 509 20.88 -12.51 15.50
C TYR A 509 19.43 -12.92 15.39
N SER A 510 18.75 -13.06 16.53
CA SER A 510 17.28 -13.00 16.59
C SER A 510 16.85 -11.65 17.15
N VAL A 511 16.18 -10.87 16.32
CA VAL A 511 15.77 -9.51 16.66
C VAL A 511 14.52 -9.56 17.53
N LEU A 512 14.59 -8.94 18.71
CA LEU A 512 13.44 -8.75 19.58
C LEU A 512 12.58 -7.61 19.06
N ASP A 513 13.19 -6.45 18.80
CA ASP A 513 12.51 -5.27 18.25
C ASP A 513 13.53 -4.28 17.65
N GLN A 514 13.03 -3.40 16.77
CA GLN A 514 13.72 -2.22 16.25
C GLN A 514 12.67 -1.14 15.92
N LYS A 515 12.48 -0.20 16.84
CA LYS A 515 11.41 0.81 16.79
C LYS A 515 11.89 2.17 17.27
N ARG A 516 11.04 3.19 17.21
CA ARG A 516 11.34 4.50 17.82
C ARG A 516 11.68 4.33 19.31
N HIS A 517 12.77 4.94 19.73
CA HIS A 517 13.15 4.97 21.13
C HIS A 517 12.21 5.90 21.90
N ALA A 518 11.50 5.33 22.88
CA ALA A 518 10.61 6.05 23.76
C ALA A 518 10.87 5.70 25.23
N GLY A 519 11.17 6.71 26.05
CA GLY A 519 11.39 6.53 27.49
C GLY A 519 12.69 5.79 27.82
N ASP A 520 12.72 5.17 28.99
CA ASP A 520 13.89 4.47 29.51
C ASP A 520 13.93 3.01 29.06
N VAL A 521 15.13 2.45 28.96
CA VAL A 521 15.36 1.01 28.74
C VAL A 521 15.85 0.38 30.05
N TYR A 522 15.28 -0.76 30.42
CA TYR A 522 15.69 -1.52 31.60
C TYR A 522 16.12 -2.93 31.22
N VAL A 523 17.25 -3.37 31.75
CA VAL A 523 17.72 -4.77 31.68
C VAL A 523 17.94 -5.26 33.11
N ASP A 524 17.28 -6.37 33.47
CA ASP A 524 17.29 -6.95 34.83
C ASP A 524 17.03 -5.89 35.93
N GLY A 525 16.08 -4.99 35.68
CA GLY A 525 15.68 -3.91 36.59
C GLY A 525 16.64 -2.71 36.65
N SER A 526 17.77 -2.77 35.94
CA SER A 526 18.75 -1.68 35.85
C SER A 526 18.54 -0.85 34.59
N LYS A 527 18.53 0.47 34.73
CA LYS A 527 18.43 1.38 33.59
C LYS A 527 19.70 1.29 32.71
N VAL A 528 19.51 1.18 31.40
CA VAL A 528 20.58 1.07 30.39
C VAL A 528 20.63 2.35 29.55
N TYR A 529 21.82 2.70 29.06
CA TYR A 529 22.05 3.88 28.23
C TYR A 529 22.86 3.51 26.98
N GLY A 530 22.46 4.04 25.83
CA GLY A 530 23.21 3.86 24.59
C GLY A 530 23.30 2.40 24.15
N SER A 531 24.42 2.02 23.54
CA SER A 531 24.70 0.64 23.13
C SER A 531 25.35 -0.16 24.27
N SER A 532 24.75 -1.29 24.63
CA SER A 532 25.21 -2.18 25.68
C SER A 532 25.04 -3.66 25.30
N ASN A 533 25.99 -4.50 25.70
CA ASN A 533 25.98 -5.94 25.46
C ASN A 533 26.02 -6.69 26.79
N PHE A 534 25.17 -7.70 26.93
CA PHE A 534 25.01 -8.51 28.13
C PHE A 534 25.27 -9.98 27.76
N THR A 535 26.21 -10.62 28.45
CA THR A 535 26.48 -12.06 28.26
C THR A 535 25.33 -12.93 28.76
N SER A 536 24.57 -12.43 29.73
CA SER A 536 23.34 -13.03 30.25
C SER A 536 22.42 -11.91 30.71
N ALA A 537 21.15 -11.98 30.33
CA ALA A 537 20.08 -11.14 30.83
C ALA A 537 18.82 -12.00 30.96
N ASN A 538 17.96 -11.70 31.94
CA ASN A 538 16.70 -12.42 32.13
C ASN A 538 15.51 -11.57 31.68
N LEU A 539 15.58 -10.26 31.88
CA LEU A 539 14.50 -9.33 31.58
C LEU A 539 15.01 -8.14 30.78
N LEU A 540 14.23 -7.74 29.79
CA LEU A 540 14.35 -6.47 29.08
C LEU A 540 12.99 -5.79 29.10
N TRP A 541 12.94 -4.49 29.32
CA TRP A 541 11.73 -3.68 29.14
C TRP A 541 12.06 -2.40 28.40
N HIS A 542 11.23 -2.06 27.42
CA HIS A 542 11.29 -0.78 26.70
C HIS A 542 9.92 -0.40 26.14
N GLY A 543 9.53 0.86 26.33
CA GLY A 543 8.40 1.46 25.62
C GLY A 543 7.08 0.71 25.79
N GLY A 544 6.81 0.18 27.00
CA GLY A 544 5.59 -0.58 27.30
C GLY A 544 5.64 -2.05 26.89
N VAL A 545 6.79 -2.60 26.49
CA VAL A 545 6.94 -4.01 26.12
C VAL A 545 8.03 -4.66 26.96
N GLY A 546 7.67 -5.72 27.67
CA GLY A 546 8.58 -6.59 28.42
C GLY A 546 8.98 -7.84 27.65
N TYR A 547 10.21 -8.28 27.83
CA TYR A 547 10.77 -9.51 27.29
C TYR A 547 11.40 -10.33 28.42
N ALA A 548 10.95 -11.57 28.60
CA ALA A 548 11.57 -12.52 29.53
C ALA A 548 12.36 -13.56 28.74
N LEU A 549 13.67 -13.59 28.93
CA LEU A 549 14.60 -14.47 28.24
C LEU A 549 14.73 -15.78 29.03
N HIS A 550 14.32 -16.89 28.42
CA HIS A 550 14.31 -18.18 29.11
C HIS A 550 15.69 -18.83 29.09
N PRO A 551 16.24 -19.28 30.24
CA PRO A 551 17.51 -19.96 30.29
C PRO A 551 17.45 -21.32 29.59
N SER A 552 18.47 -21.63 28.79
CA SER A 552 18.70 -22.97 28.25
C SER A 552 19.69 -23.75 29.13
N PRO A 553 19.84 -25.07 28.96
CA PRO A 553 20.88 -25.85 29.64
C PRO A 553 22.32 -25.35 29.43
N LEU A 554 22.56 -24.49 28.41
CA LEU A 554 23.85 -23.88 28.10
C LEU A 554 23.94 -22.39 28.49
N GLY A 555 22.90 -21.85 29.13
CA GLY A 555 22.79 -20.45 29.55
C GLY A 555 21.68 -19.69 28.82
N THR A 556 21.43 -18.45 29.24
CA THR A 556 20.61 -17.47 28.50
C THR A 556 21.37 -16.96 27.27
N PRO A 557 20.70 -16.71 26.13
CA PRO A 557 21.35 -16.07 24.99
C PRO A 557 21.89 -14.69 25.37
N GLY A 558 22.99 -14.28 24.72
CA GLY A 558 23.52 -12.93 24.90
C GLY A 558 22.55 -11.89 24.35
N LEU A 559 22.35 -10.79 25.09
CA LEU A 559 21.45 -9.70 24.72
C LEU A 559 22.26 -8.46 24.34
N SER A 560 21.93 -7.87 23.20
CA SER A 560 22.41 -6.56 22.78
C SER A 560 21.26 -5.57 22.76
N VAL A 561 21.52 -4.36 23.26
CA VAL A 561 20.59 -3.24 23.28
C VAL A 561 21.29 -2.03 22.69
N GLU A 562 20.62 -1.33 21.78
CA GLU A 562 21.10 -0.09 21.17
C GLU A 562 20.03 0.98 21.23
N THR A 563 20.40 2.17 21.70
CA THR A 563 19.58 3.39 21.58
C THR A 563 20.39 4.50 20.94
N GLY A 564 19.80 5.27 20.04
CA GLY A 564 20.40 6.50 19.57
C GLY A 564 19.90 6.97 18.20
N ALA A 565 20.32 8.20 17.86
CA ALA A 565 20.04 8.83 16.59
C ALA A 565 20.62 8.05 15.40
N LYS A 566 19.76 7.66 14.46
CA LYS A 566 20.11 7.06 13.17
C LYS A 566 19.66 7.99 12.04
N PHE A 567 20.55 8.24 11.09
CA PHE A 567 20.27 9.08 9.93
C PHE A 567 19.53 8.28 8.86
N GLY A 568 18.52 8.89 8.25
CA GLY A 568 17.74 8.29 7.17
C GLY A 568 17.62 9.18 5.94
N ASN A 569 17.64 8.55 4.77
CA ASN A 569 17.46 9.21 3.49
C ASN A 569 16.47 8.41 2.64
N TRP A 570 15.27 8.95 2.43
CA TRP A 570 14.22 8.24 1.69
C TRP A 570 14.62 7.88 0.26
N LYS A 571 15.54 8.62 -0.38
CA LYS A 571 16.04 8.31 -1.72
C LYS A 571 16.89 7.04 -1.80
N THR A 572 17.37 6.51 -0.67
CA THR A 572 18.09 5.23 -0.66
C THR A 572 17.14 4.03 -0.67
N ILE A 573 15.87 4.24 -0.32
CA ILE A 573 14.86 3.18 -0.25
C ILE A 573 13.68 3.39 -1.20
N GLY A 574 13.61 4.53 -1.90
CA GLY A 574 12.50 4.84 -2.80
C GLY A 574 12.67 6.15 -3.54
N ILE A 575 11.56 6.70 -4.01
CA ILE A 575 11.51 7.90 -4.85
C ILE A 575 10.96 9.15 -4.13
N SER A 576 10.75 9.07 -2.81
CA SER A 576 10.27 10.21 -2.02
C SER A 576 11.21 11.41 -2.13
N ALA A 577 10.63 12.60 -2.26
CA ALA A 577 11.34 13.86 -2.30
C ALA A 577 11.49 14.52 -0.91
N GLN A 578 10.99 13.88 0.15
CA GLN A 578 11.08 14.41 1.51
C GLN A 578 12.54 14.57 1.96
N PRO A 579 12.82 15.53 2.85
CA PRO A 579 14.17 15.76 3.34
C PRO A 579 14.71 14.56 4.12
N ASN A 580 16.03 14.51 4.24
CA ASN A 580 16.68 13.54 5.13
C ASN A 580 16.22 13.74 6.58
N ILE A 581 16.13 12.65 7.31
CA ILE A 581 15.63 12.61 8.68
C ILE A 581 16.69 12.04 9.63
N THR A 582 16.50 12.29 10.91
CA THR A 582 17.21 11.60 11.99
C THR A 582 16.16 11.04 12.94
N VAL A 583 16.22 9.74 13.21
CA VAL A 583 15.29 9.05 14.09
C VAL A 583 16.06 8.48 15.27
N ASP A 584 15.61 8.78 16.50
CA ASP A 584 16.13 8.07 17.68
C ASP A 584 15.52 6.68 17.72
N LEU A 585 16.33 5.64 17.52
CA LEU A 585 15.89 4.25 17.43
C LEU A 585 16.35 3.46 18.65
N PHE A 586 15.49 2.55 19.08
CA PHE A 586 15.79 1.44 19.98
C PHE A 586 15.90 0.17 19.14
N ALA A 587 16.92 -0.65 19.38
CA ALA A 587 17.05 -1.99 18.84
C ALA A 587 17.48 -2.96 19.95
N ALA A 588 16.89 -4.15 19.97
CA ALA A 588 17.33 -5.23 20.86
C ALA A 588 17.34 -6.57 20.11
N TYR A 589 18.40 -7.35 20.30
CA TYR A 589 18.58 -8.63 19.62
C TYR A 589 19.39 -9.62 20.45
N LEU A 590 19.10 -10.91 20.23
CA LEU A 590 19.77 -12.03 20.85
C LEU A 590 20.88 -12.54 19.95
N THR A 591 22.07 -12.75 20.50
CA THR A 591 23.21 -13.32 19.77
C THR A 591 23.25 -14.83 19.92
N HIS A 592 23.29 -15.54 18.79
CA HIS A 592 23.44 -16.99 18.76
C HIS A 592 24.91 -17.39 18.69
N SER A 593 25.42 -17.97 19.77
CA SER A 593 26.78 -18.52 19.86
C SER A 593 26.85 -20.02 19.55
N SER A 594 25.70 -20.69 19.38
CA SER A 594 25.55 -22.12 19.10
C SER A 594 24.21 -22.37 18.39
N PRO A 595 23.99 -23.54 17.76
CA PRO A 595 22.73 -23.88 17.07
C PRO A 595 21.58 -24.26 18.01
N GLU A 596 21.74 -24.05 19.32
CA GLU A 596 20.84 -24.54 20.35
C GLU A 596 19.54 -23.74 20.40
N PRO A 597 18.42 -24.36 20.80
CA PRO A 597 17.14 -23.66 20.85
C PRO A 597 17.14 -22.50 21.85
N VAL A 598 16.51 -21.40 21.44
CA VAL A 598 16.29 -20.20 22.25
C VAL A 598 14.80 -19.95 22.39
N ALA A 599 14.35 -19.53 23.58
CA ALA A 599 12.98 -19.10 23.80
C ALA A 599 12.92 -17.81 24.62
N TYR A 600 11.91 -16.99 24.34
CA TYR A 600 11.60 -15.80 25.13
C TYR A 600 10.09 -15.56 25.16
N SER A 601 9.61 -14.96 26.24
CA SER A 601 8.23 -14.46 26.34
C SER A 601 8.19 -12.96 26.10
N VAL A 602 7.12 -12.49 25.49
CA VAL A 602 6.83 -11.07 25.27
C VAL A 602 5.56 -10.71 26.06
N PHE A 603 5.60 -9.55 26.70
CA PHE A 603 4.51 -8.97 27.46
C PHE A 603 4.25 -7.56 26.91
N PRO A 604 3.37 -7.41 25.91
CA PRO A 604 2.96 -6.10 25.40
C PRO A 604 2.11 -5.34 26.43
N ALA A 605 2.10 -4.01 26.33
CA ALA A 605 1.27 -3.10 27.13
C ALA A 605 1.48 -3.19 28.66
N THR A 606 2.75 -3.29 29.11
CA THR A 606 3.14 -3.39 30.55
C THR A 606 3.79 -2.14 31.13
#